data_AF-A0A529GNR7-F1
#
_entry.id   AF-A0A529GNR7-F1
#
_cell.length_a   1.000
_cell.length_b   1.000
_cell.length_c   1.000
_cell.angle_alpha   90.00
_cell.angle_beta   90.00
_cell.angle_gamma   90.00
#
_symmetry.space_group_name_H-M   'P 1'
#
loop_
_entity.id
_entity.type
_entity.pdbx_description
1 polymer ?
#
loop_
_entity_poly.entity_id
_entity_poly.type
_entity_poly.pdbx_seq_one_letter_code
_entity_poly.pdbx_strand_id
1 'polypeptide(L)' 'VDADVLQRIENRLKQAEEAGICNYGLHRQKSALMTCLVASPLQRDHLHFIDGAAGGYAVAAASLKAKVPV' A
#
# COMPACT_ATOMS: atom_id res chain seq x y z
N VAL A 1 -10.37 2.12 6.77
CA VAL A 1 -10.96 2.59 5.49
C VAL A 1 -12.36 2.05 5.44
N ASP A 2 -13.35 2.92 5.28
CA ASP A 2 -14.74 2.48 5.06
C ASP A 2 -14.86 1.74 3.71
N ALA A 3 -15.97 1.03 3.51
CA ALA A 3 -16.17 0.21 2.31
C ALA A 3 -16.25 1.06 1.02
N ASP A 4 -16.83 2.27 1.12
CA ASP A 4 -17.06 3.14 -0.03
C ASP A 4 -15.76 3.73 -0.55
N VAL A 5 -14.88 4.18 0.34
CA VAL A 5 -13.55 4.69 0.02
C VAL A 5 -12.69 3.56 -0.57
N LEU A 6 -12.75 2.35 -0.01
CA LEU A 6 -12.05 1.20 -0.59
C LEU A 6 -12.51 0.94 -2.03
N GLN A 7 -13.83 0.88 -2.25
CA GLN A 7 -14.38 0.65 -3.58
C GLN A 7 -13.96 1.74 -4.57
N ARG A 8 -13.94 3.01 -4.13
CA ARG A 8 -13.48 4.13 -4.96
C ARG A 8 -12.00 4.01 -5.34
N ILE A 9 -11.15 3.58 -4.41
CA ILE A 9 -9.71 3.34 -4.68
C ILE A 9 -9.56 2.21 -5.69
N GLU A 10 -10.25 1.08 -5.48
CA GLU A 10 -10.21 -0.08 -6.38
C GLU A 10 -10.68 0.28 -7.80
N ASN A 11 -11.79 0.99 -7.92
CA ASN A 11 -12.33 1.41 -9.21
C ASN A 11 -11.36 2.34 -9.95
N ARG A 12 -10.71 3.27 -9.23
CA ARG A 12 -9.75 4.19 -9.83
C ARG A 12 -8.49 3.47 -10.32
N LEU A 13 -7.99 2.51 -9.56
CA LEU A 13 -6.85 1.68 -9.95
C LEU A 13 -7.17 0.83 -11.17
N LYS A 14 -8.36 0.21 -11.18
CA LYS A 14 -8.85 -0.57 -12.33
C LYS A 14 -8.95 0.28 -13.61
N GLN A 15 -9.55 1.46 -13.52
CA GLN A 15 -9.66 2.39 -14.66
C GLN A 15 -8.28 2.82 -15.18
N ALA A 16 -7.33 3.06 -14.29
CA ALA A 16 -5.97 3.42 -14.68
C ALA A 16 -5.21 2.24 -15.34
N GLU A 17 -5.43 1.01 -14.88
CA GLU A 17 -4.88 -0.21 -15.49
C GLU A 17 -5.49 -0.46 -16.88
N GLU A 18 -6.81 -0.34 -17.03
CA GLU A 18 -7.51 -0.46 -18.32
C GLU A 18 -7.08 0.61 -19.34
N ALA A 19 -6.75 1.82 -18.86
CA ALA A 19 -6.24 2.90 -19.67
C ALA A 19 -4.72 2.80 -19.96
N GLY A 20 -4.03 1.78 -19.45
CA GLY A 20 -2.58 1.59 -19.62
C GLY A 20 -1.71 2.61 -18.87
N ILE A 21 -2.25 3.32 -17.89
CA ILE A 21 -1.56 4.36 -17.11
C ILE A 21 -0.67 3.75 -16.04
N CYS A 22 -1.12 2.66 -15.40
CA CYS A 22 -0.35 1.97 -14.37
C CYS A 22 -0.71 0.48 -14.28
N ASN A 23 0.23 -0.33 -13.79
CA ASN A 23 -0.07 -1.67 -13.28
C ASN A 23 -0.20 -1.60 -11.76
N TYR A 24 -1.14 -2.34 -11.15
CA TYR A 24 -1.29 -2.35 -9.70
C TYR A 24 -1.55 -3.74 -9.13
N GLY A 25 -1.14 -3.91 -7.87
CA GLY A 25 -1.54 -5.02 -7.00
C GLY A 25 -2.12 -4.45 -5.72
N LEU A 26 -3.11 -5.14 -5.15
CA LEU A 26 -3.81 -4.67 -3.96
C LEU A 26 -3.96 -5.82 -2.95
N HIS A 27 -3.74 -5.52 -1.68
CA HIS A 27 -4.02 -6.43 -0.59
C HIS A 27 -4.69 -5.67 0.56
N ARG A 28 -5.89 -6.11 0.95
CA ARG A 28 -6.62 -5.55 2.09
C ARG A 28 -6.26 -6.31 3.37
N GLN A 29 -5.98 -5.55 4.41
CA GLN A 29 -5.63 -6.07 5.73
C GLN A 29 -6.27 -5.23 6.84
N LYS A 30 -6.27 -5.76 8.07
CA LYS A 30 -6.89 -5.11 9.23
C LYS A 30 -5.96 -4.13 9.96
N SER A 31 -4.66 -4.21 9.75
CA SER A 31 -3.67 -3.40 10.45
C SER A 31 -2.46 -3.09 9.57
N ALA A 32 -1.74 -2.03 9.94
CA ALA A 32 -0.45 -1.66 9.39
C ALA A 32 0.60 -1.71 10.51
N LEU A 33 1.86 -1.90 10.14
CA LEU A 33 3.00 -1.74 11.03
C LEU A 33 3.55 -0.33 10.85
N MET A 34 3.78 0.35 11.97
CA MET A 34 4.41 1.66 12.01
C MET A 34 5.65 1.57 12.88
N THR A 35 6.81 1.85 12.29
CA THR A 35 8.08 1.91 12.99
C THR A 35 8.55 3.35 13.04
N CYS A 36 8.77 3.88 14.24
CA CYS A 36 9.29 5.23 14.44
C CYS A 36 10.79 5.17 14.76
N LEU A 37 11.61 5.83 13.94
CA LEU A 37 13.00 6.09 14.29
C LEU A 37 13.10 7.52 14.84
N VAL A 38 13.39 7.60 16.14
CA VAL A 38 13.51 8.87 16.87
C VAL A 38 14.96 8.98 17.33
N ALA A 39 15.79 9.70 16.56
CA ALA A 39 17.20 9.88 16.91
C ALA A 39 17.37 10.73 18.18
N SER A 40 16.48 11.70 18.40
CA SER A 40 16.40 12.51 19.62
C SER A 40 14.94 12.83 19.98
N PRO A 41 14.50 12.58 21.22
CA PRO A 41 13.13 12.89 21.66
C PRO A 41 12.81 14.40 21.67
N LEU A 42 13.84 15.26 21.71
CA LEU A 42 13.70 16.72 21.79
C LEU A 42 13.68 17.40 20.42
N GLN A 43 14.06 16.67 19.36
CA GLN A 43 14.10 17.18 17.98
C GLN A 43 12.84 16.74 17.24
N ARG A 44 12.44 17.48 16.20
CA ARG A 44 11.21 17.23 15.42
C ARG A 44 11.48 16.45 14.11
N ASP A 45 12.55 15.68 14.06
CA ASP A 45 13.07 14.98 12.88
C ASP A 45 12.80 13.47 12.91
N HIS A 46 11.65 13.07 13.45
CA HIS A 46 11.27 11.66 13.60
C HIS A 46 10.92 11.07 12.23
N LEU A 47 11.44 9.88 11.94
CA LEU A 47 11.13 9.16 10.71
C LEU A 47 10.08 8.09 10.99
N HIS A 48 9.01 8.08 10.20
CA HIS A 48 7.94 7.09 10.28
C HIS A 48 7.99 6.15 9.07
N PHE A 49 8.23 4.88 9.32
CA PHE A 49 8.14 3.82 8.32
C PHE A 49 6.79 3.14 8.47
N ILE A 50 6.04 3.06 7.38
CA ILE A 50 4.71 2.45 7.32
C ILE A 50 4.78 1.24 6.38
N ASP A 51 4.41 0.07 6.88
CA ASP A 51 4.31 -1.17 6.10
C ASP A 51 2.99 -1.90 6.42
N GLY A 52 2.65 -2.90 5.60
CA GLY A 52 1.54 -3.80 5.87
C GLY A 52 1.87 -4.80 6.97
N ALA A 53 0.92 -4.99 7.89
CA ALA A 53 1.05 -6.07 8.86
C ALA A 53 1.11 -7.44 8.16
N ALA A 54 1.80 -8.39 8.78
CA ALA A 54 1.96 -9.74 8.25
C ALA A 54 2.48 -9.80 6.78
N GLY A 55 3.25 -8.79 6.34
CA GLY A 55 3.81 -8.74 5.00
C GLY A 55 2.82 -8.28 3.92
N GLY A 56 1.78 -7.52 4.28
CA GLY A 56 0.73 -7.09 3.33
C GLY A 56 1.24 -6.39 2.07
N TYR A 57 2.34 -5.62 2.16
CA TYR A 57 2.99 -5.05 0.97
C TYR A 57 3.54 -6.14 0.03
N ALA A 58 4.18 -7.18 0.57
CA ALA A 58 4.73 -8.27 -0.23
C ALA A 58 3.61 -9.05 -0.96
N VAL A 59 2.45 -9.21 -0.32
CA VAL A 59 1.27 -9.84 -0.93
C VAL A 59 0.70 -8.97 -2.05
N ALA A 60 0.60 -7.66 -1.84
CA ALA A 60 0.18 -6.73 -2.89
C ALA A 60 1.17 -6.75 -4.08
N ALA A 61 2.48 -6.80 -3.81
CA ALA A 61 3.50 -6.89 -4.84
C ALA A 61 3.44 -8.22 -5.62
N ALA A 62 3.10 -9.33 -4.96
CA ALA A 62 2.87 -10.61 -5.64
C ALA A 62 1.66 -10.53 -6.59
N SER A 63 0.56 -9.89 -6.15
CA SER A 63 -0.61 -9.64 -7.00
C SER A 63 -0.26 -8.79 -8.23
N LEU A 64 0.56 -7.76 -8.06
CA LEU A 64 1.06 -6.94 -9.18
C LEU A 64 1.86 -7.79 -10.17
N LYS A 65 2.85 -8.54 -9.70
CA LYS A 65 3.73 -9.37 -10.54
C LYS A 65 2.97 -10.47 -11.28
N ALA A 66 1.89 -11.00 -10.73
CA ALA A 66 1.06 -11.97 -11.43
C ALA A 66 0.35 -11.39 -12.67
N LYS A 67 0.13 -10.07 -12.71
CA LYS A 67 -0.49 -9.37 -13.85
C LYS A 67 0.51 -8.88 -14.88
N VAL A 68 1.74 -8.60 -14.45
CA VAL A 68 2.80 -8.06 -15.32
C VAL A 68 3.68 -9.22 -15.80
N PRO A 69 3.70 -9.55 -17.09
CA PRO A 69 4.63 -10.54 -17.61
C PRO A 69 6.08 -10.08 -17.37
N VAL A 70 6.91 -10.98 -16.87
CA VAL A 70 8.38 -10.81 -16.81
C VAL A 70 9.01 -11.05 -18.17
#